data_AF-A0A6G1HFL2-F1
#
_entry.id   AF-A0A6G1HFL2-F1
#
_cell.length_a   1.000
_cell.length_b   1.000
_cell.length_c   1.000
_cell.angle_alpha   90.00
_cell.angle_beta   90.00
_cell.angle_gamma   90.00
#
_symmetry.space_group_name_H-M   'P 1'
#
loop_
_entity.id
_entity.type
_entity.pdbx_description
1 polymer ?
#
loop_
_entity_poly.entity_id
_entity_poly.type
_entity_poly.pdbx_seq_one_letter_code
_entity_poly.pdbx_strand_id
1 'polypeptide(L)'
;LLYLHTVNWLHRALRSLSILFFPSSDTDLDIPSPFVTGFDNSRRSLFNEKMNEVPRVSHMEVYRHPDTQNGGPSLPYRKTFDIYSLGIVLAKINFWKPMVFIMKLQDIDRSPKETKAIQERWLVSEPRLVESLRAEAGEKYAGAVETCLKGRDAFGINRRDADTSANTALLIQRTFNAMVVRTLAEIVV
;
A
#
# COMPACT_ATOMS: atom_id res chain seq x y z
N LEU A 1 2.37 5.82 8.58
CA LEU A 1 1.13 5.04 8.44
C LEU A 1 0.64 4.41 9.75
N LEU A 2 1.49 3.68 10.49
CA LEU A 2 1.13 3.08 11.79
C LEU A 2 0.45 4.08 12.75
N TYR A 3 1.02 5.28 12.90
CA TYR A 3 0.46 6.37 13.71
C TYR A 3 -0.92 6.88 13.26
N LEU A 4 -1.24 6.85 11.96
CA LEU A 4 -2.58 7.22 11.49
C LEU A 4 -3.59 6.13 11.89
N HIS A 5 -3.19 4.88 11.71
CA HIS A 5 -4.06 3.73 11.98
C HIS A 5 -4.33 3.51 13.48
N THR A 6 -3.44 3.96 14.38
CA THR A 6 -3.67 3.91 15.84
C THR A 6 -4.89 4.73 16.27
N VAL A 7 -5.14 5.86 15.60
CA VAL A 7 -6.28 6.76 15.86
C VAL A 7 -7.44 6.54 14.89
N ASN A 8 -7.48 5.38 14.22
CA ASN A 8 -8.47 5.02 13.21
C ASN A 8 -8.57 6.02 12.05
N TRP A 9 -7.46 6.68 11.67
CA TRP A 9 -7.41 7.56 10.51
C TRP A 9 -6.92 6.81 9.27
N LEU A 10 -7.65 6.91 8.16
CA LEU A 10 -7.32 6.30 6.87
C LEU A 10 -6.75 7.36 5.93
N HIS A 11 -5.65 7.06 5.24
CA HIS A 11 -5.02 8.00 4.32
C HIS A 11 -5.76 8.07 2.97
N ARG A 12 -6.18 6.92 2.42
CA ARG A 12 -7.00 6.73 1.22
C ARG A 12 -6.38 7.10 -0.13
N ALA A 13 -5.30 7.85 -0.13
CA ALA A 13 -4.60 8.26 -1.35
C ALA A 13 -3.07 8.11 -1.22
N LEU A 14 -2.59 7.14 -0.42
CA LEU A 14 -1.16 6.95 -0.19
C LEU A 14 -0.49 6.51 -1.50
N ARG A 15 0.56 7.21 -1.91
CA ARG A 15 1.29 6.97 -3.16
C ARG A 15 2.69 7.58 -3.12
N SER A 16 3.52 7.33 -4.12
CA SER A 16 4.88 7.91 -4.12
C SER A 16 4.88 9.45 -4.14
N LEU A 17 3.89 10.08 -4.80
CA LEU A 17 3.71 11.53 -4.81
C LEU A 17 3.21 12.12 -3.49
N SER A 18 2.75 11.27 -2.56
CA SER A 18 2.31 11.71 -1.22
C SER A 18 3.42 11.60 -0.18
N ILE A 19 4.67 11.42 -0.61
CA ILE A 19 5.86 11.33 0.24
C ILE A 19 6.80 12.43 -0.20
N LEU A 20 7.05 13.38 0.67
CA LEU A 20 7.95 14.51 0.44
C LEU A 20 9.19 14.37 1.30
N PHE A 21 10.31 14.85 0.76
CA PHE A 21 11.57 15.00 1.47
C PHE A 21 11.91 16.48 1.47
N PHE A 22 12.37 17.01 2.60
CA PHE A 22 12.75 18.40 2.73
C PHE A 22 14.28 18.54 2.70
N PRO A 23 14.80 19.69 2.25
CA PRO A 23 16.22 19.95 2.31
C PRO A 23 16.75 19.94 3.75
N SER A 24 17.86 19.27 3.99
CA SER A 24 18.66 19.41 5.23
C SER A 24 19.74 20.49 5.09
N SER A 25 20.12 20.80 3.85
CA SER A 25 21.04 21.86 3.43
C SER A 25 20.65 22.35 2.03
N ASP A 26 21.36 23.33 1.47
CA ASP A 26 21.10 23.81 0.09
C ASP A 26 21.31 22.72 -0.99
N THR A 27 22.10 21.68 -0.69
CA THR A 27 22.46 20.61 -1.63
C THR A 27 21.90 19.23 -1.26
N ASP A 28 21.47 19.03 -0.02
CA ASP A 28 21.09 17.72 0.50
C ASP A 28 19.62 17.67 0.94
N LEU A 29 19.02 16.49 0.78
CA LEU A 29 17.68 16.17 1.27
C LEU A 29 17.78 15.32 2.54
N ASP A 30 16.88 15.56 3.50
CA ASP A 30 16.65 14.68 4.65
C ASP A 30 15.85 13.44 4.22
N ILE A 31 16.54 12.50 3.56
CA ILE A 31 15.96 11.23 3.10
C ILE A 31 15.44 10.35 4.26
N PRO A 32 16.13 10.25 5.42
CA PRO A 32 15.66 9.44 6.54
C PRO A 32 14.32 9.91 7.15
N SER A 33 13.93 11.17 6.95
CA SER A 33 12.75 11.78 7.58
C SER A 33 11.68 12.21 6.57
N PRO A 34 11.02 11.28 5.86
CA PRO A 34 9.98 11.62 4.90
C PRO A 34 8.71 12.14 5.58
N PHE A 35 8.01 13.04 4.88
CA PHE A 35 6.70 13.57 5.27
C PHE A 35 5.60 13.00 4.38
N VAL A 36 4.51 12.56 5.01
CA VAL A 36 3.31 12.11 4.29
C VAL A 36 2.38 13.30 4.05
N THR A 37 1.85 13.44 2.83
CA THR A 37 0.94 14.52 2.41
C THR A 37 -0.28 13.99 1.65
N GLY A 38 -1.14 14.84 1.09
CA GLY A 38 -2.28 14.38 0.28
C GLY A 38 -3.45 13.85 1.12
N PHE A 39 -3.70 14.50 2.25
CA PHE A 39 -4.78 14.16 3.19
C PHE A 39 -6.18 14.62 2.74
N ASP A 40 -6.33 15.17 1.52
CA ASP A 40 -7.60 15.69 0.97
C ASP A 40 -8.72 14.65 1.00
N ASN A 41 -8.35 13.38 0.85
CA ASN A 41 -9.25 12.25 0.83
C ASN A 41 -9.22 11.43 2.13
N SER A 42 -8.38 11.83 3.08
CA SER A 42 -8.20 11.13 4.34
C SER A 42 -9.35 11.40 5.30
N ARG A 43 -9.62 10.47 6.19
CA ARG A 43 -10.72 10.58 7.15
C ARG A 43 -10.64 9.53 8.23
N ARG A 44 -11.42 9.71 9.29
CA ARG A 44 -11.64 8.67 10.28
C ARG A 44 -12.41 7.49 9.67
N SER A 45 -12.03 6.29 10.07
CA SER A 45 -12.75 5.06 9.74
C SER A 45 -14.00 5.00 10.63
N LEU A 46 -15.09 5.61 10.15
CA LEU A 46 -16.40 5.54 10.81
C LEU A 46 -17.29 4.50 10.10
N PHE A 47 -18.09 3.80 10.88
CA PHE A 47 -19.10 2.88 10.37
C PHE A 47 -20.20 3.72 9.68
N ASN A 48 -20.55 3.41 8.44
CA ASN A 48 -21.67 4.00 7.66
C ASN A 48 -21.51 5.41 7.05
N GLU A 49 -20.31 5.99 6.93
CA GLU A 49 -20.17 7.22 6.14
C GLU A 49 -20.23 6.94 4.64
N LYS A 50 -21.07 7.70 3.92
CA LYS A 50 -21.12 7.69 2.45
C LYS A 50 -19.73 8.00 1.90
N MET A 51 -19.20 7.08 1.10
CA MET A 51 -17.89 7.26 0.49
C MET A 51 -18.01 8.21 -0.69
N ASN A 52 -17.46 9.41 -0.57
CA ASN A 52 -17.20 10.23 -1.75
C ASN A 52 -16.15 9.51 -2.62
N GLU A 53 -16.48 9.34 -3.90
CA GLU A 53 -15.53 8.82 -4.87
C GLU A 53 -14.36 9.79 -4.99
N VAL A 54 -13.14 9.28 -4.77
CA VAL A 54 -11.92 10.04 -5.04
C VAL A 54 -11.73 10.09 -6.56
N PRO A 55 -11.39 11.26 -7.14
CA PRO A 55 -11.13 11.39 -8.57
C PRO A 55 -10.28 10.23 -9.10
N ARG A 56 -10.80 9.54 -10.11
CA ARG A 56 -10.21 8.33 -10.66
C ARG A 56 -9.26 8.74 -11.78
N VAL A 57 -7.96 8.75 -11.48
CA VAL A 57 -6.92 9.02 -12.46
C VAL A 57 -6.18 7.72 -12.73
N SER A 58 -6.10 7.31 -13.99
CA SER A 58 -5.68 5.97 -14.43
C SER A 58 -4.38 5.48 -13.77
N HIS A 59 -3.33 6.31 -13.79
CA HIS A 59 -2.01 5.98 -13.26
C HIS A 59 -1.97 5.91 -11.73
N MET A 60 -3.02 6.39 -11.04
CA MET A 60 -3.17 6.28 -9.59
C MET A 60 -3.88 4.99 -9.18
N GLU A 61 -4.58 4.32 -10.10
CA GLU A 61 -5.33 3.09 -9.79
C GLU A 61 -4.41 1.94 -9.36
N VAL A 62 -3.14 1.93 -9.78
CA VAL A 62 -2.14 0.94 -9.34
C VAL A 62 -1.90 0.93 -7.83
N TYR A 63 -2.18 2.04 -7.13
CA TYR A 63 -2.04 2.14 -5.67
C TYR A 63 -3.30 1.69 -4.93
N ARG A 64 -4.44 1.58 -5.62
CA ARG A 64 -5.70 1.17 -5.00
C ARG A 64 -5.74 -0.34 -4.88
N HIS A 65 -6.24 -0.82 -3.75
CA HIS A 65 -6.49 -2.25 -3.56
C HIS A 65 -7.50 -2.76 -4.61
N PRO A 66 -7.35 -3.98 -5.16
CA PRO A 66 -8.25 -4.52 -6.19
C PRO A 66 -9.74 -4.45 -5.85
N ASP A 67 -10.08 -4.68 -4.58
CA ASP A 67 -11.45 -4.53 -4.04
C ASP A 67 -12.02 -3.10 -4.13
N THR A 68 -11.24 -2.08 -4.46
CA THR A 68 -11.70 -0.67 -4.54
C THR A 68 -11.54 -0.07 -5.92
N GLN A 69 -10.97 -0.83 -6.86
CA GLN A 69 -10.76 -0.42 -8.25
C GLN A 69 -12.06 -0.57 -9.07
N ASN A 70 -12.10 0.05 -10.26
CA ASN A 70 -13.28 0.08 -11.14
C ASN A 70 -13.90 -1.29 -11.39
N GLY A 71 -15.18 -1.47 -11.02
CA GLY A 71 -15.92 -2.74 -11.15
C GLY A 71 -15.52 -3.81 -10.13
N GLY A 72 -14.81 -3.46 -9.06
CA GLY A 72 -14.64 -4.30 -7.87
C GLY A 72 -15.88 -4.23 -6.97
N PRO A 73 -16.00 -5.11 -5.96
CA PRO A 73 -17.06 -4.98 -4.96
C PRO A 73 -16.91 -3.61 -4.27
N SER A 74 -17.95 -2.78 -4.20
CA SER A 74 -17.88 -1.45 -3.58
C SER A 74 -17.75 -1.54 -2.04
N LEU A 75 -16.67 -2.17 -1.56
CA LEU A 75 -16.41 -2.38 -0.15
C LEU A 75 -16.03 -1.05 0.52
N PRO A 76 -16.42 -0.84 1.79
CA PRO A 76 -15.94 0.28 2.58
C PRO A 76 -14.41 0.29 2.62
N TYR A 77 -13.83 1.49 2.46
CA TYR A 77 -12.39 1.66 2.57
C TYR A 77 -11.91 1.30 3.97
N ARG A 78 -10.77 0.60 4.07
CA ARG A 78 -10.26 0.03 5.31
C ARG A 78 -8.73 0.14 5.42
N LYS A 79 -8.19 -0.08 6.62
CA LYS A 79 -6.76 0.10 6.94
C LYS A 79 -5.85 -0.72 6.04
N THR A 80 -6.23 -1.97 5.74
CA THR A 80 -5.41 -2.84 4.88
C THR A 80 -5.25 -2.31 3.45
N PHE A 81 -6.11 -1.40 3.00
CA PHE A 81 -5.97 -0.77 1.68
C PHE A 81 -4.87 0.28 1.65
N ASP A 82 -4.69 1.07 2.71
CA ASP A 82 -3.52 1.95 2.82
C ASP A 82 -2.22 1.13 2.89
N ILE A 83 -2.25 -0.02 3.58
CA ILE A 83 -1.12 -0.95 3.69
C ILE A 83 -0.76 -1.54 2.32
N TYR A 84 -1.77 -1.89 1.51
CA TYR A 84 -1.53 -2.30 0.12
C TYR A 84 -0.85 -1.20 -0.69
N SER A 85 -1.33 0.04 -0.59
CA SER A 85 -0.72 1.18 -1.28
C SER A 85 0.74 1.39 -0.85
N LEU A 86 1.06 1.16 0.43
CA LEU A 86 2.45 1.17 0.92
C LEU A 86 3.28 0.06 0.28
N GLY A 87 2.76 -1.16 0.12
CA GLY A 87 3.43 -2.25 -0.59
C GLY A 87 3.79 -1.87 -2.02
N ILE A 88 2.89 -1.19 -2.75
CA ILE A 88 3.16 -0.66 -4.09
C ILE A 88 4.26 0.40 -4.06
N VAL A 89 4.30 1.28 -3.06
CA VAL A 89 5.37 2.28 -2.90
C VAL A 89 6.72 1.60 -2.66
N LEU A 90 6.79 0.64 -1.74
CA LEU A 90 8.02 -0.09 -1.42
C LEU A 90 8.54 -0.86 -2.65
N ALA A 91 7.66 -1.57 -3.36
CA ALA A 91 8.00 -2.23 -4.62
C ALA A 91 8.63 -1.25 -5.64
N LYS A 92 8.05 -0.05 -5.78
CA LYS A 92 8.61 0.98 -6.67
C LYS A 92 9.97 1.50 -6.21
N ILE A 93 10.19 1.61 -4.90
CA ILE A 93 11.49 2.04 -4.34
C ILE A 93 12.56 1.02 -4.72
N ASN A 94 12.28 -0.28 -4.58
CA ASN A 94 13.22 -1.34 -4.98
C ASN A 94 13.55 -1.29 -6.47
N PHE A 95 12.53 -1.36 -7.34
CA PHE A 95 12.77 -1.47 -8.79
C PHE A 95 13.11 -0.14 -9.47
N TRP A 96 13.01 0.97 -8.74
CA TRP A 96 13.19 2.34 -9.22
C TRP A 96 12.47 2.65 -10.55
N LYS A 97 11.26 2.08 -10.72
CA LYS A 97 10.44 2.19 -11.93
C LYS A 97 8.97 2.41 -11.59
N PRO A 98 8.18 3.06 -12.46
CA PRO A 98 6.74 3.12 -12.27
C PRO A 98 6.11 1.73 -12.34
N MET A 99 5.07 1.48 -11.53
CA MET A 99 4.44 0.16 -11.43
C MET A 99 3.92 -0.36 -12.78
N VAL A 100 3.48 0.54 -13.65
CA VAL A 100 3.02 0.21 -15.01
C VAL A 100 4.10 -0.45 -15.86
N PHE A 101 5.37 -0.06 -15.68
CA PHE A 101 6.51 -0.66 -16.38
C PHE A 101 6.90 -2.01 -15.77
N ILE A 102 6.91 -2.10 -14.43
CA ILE A 102 7.20 -3.35 -13.70
C ILE A 102 6.20 -4.43 -14.13
N MET A 103 4.93 -4.07 -14.18
CA MET A 103 3.81 -4.94 -14.51
C MET A 103 3.55 -5.05 -16.02
N LYS A 104 4.31 -4.35 -16.88
CA LYS A 104 4.11 -4.32 -18.33
C LYS A 104 2.65 -4.05 -18.74
N LEU A 105 1.98 -3.16 -18.01
CA LEU A 105 0.58 -2.79 -18.27
C LEU A 105 0.50 -1.91 -19.51
N GLN A 106 -0.46 -2.17 -20.38
CA GLN A 106 -0.65 -1.41 -21.62
C GLN A 106 -1.89 -0.53 -21.50
N ASP A 107 -1.86 0.65 -22.11
CA ASP A 107 -3.04 1.50 -22.26
C ASP A 107 -3.82 1.75 -20.94
N ILE A 108 -3.13 2.04 -19.84
CA ILE A 108 -3.76 2.25 -18.52
C ILE A 108 -4.82 3.36 -18.54
N ASP A 109 -4.61 4.39 -19.36
CA ASP A 109 -5.57 5.47 -19.58
C ASP A 109 -6.89 4.99 -20.20
N ARG A 110 -6.84 3.89 -20.97
CA ARG A 110 -8.01 3.28 -21.62
C ARG A 110 -8.60 2.13 -20.80
N SER A 111 -7.77 1.37 -20.09
CA SER A 111 -8.22 0.21 -19.31
C SER A 111 -7.60 0.15 -17.90
N PRO A 112 -8.16 0.91 -16.95
CA PRO A 112 -7.80 0.76 -15.53
C PRO A 112 -8.13 -0.63 -14.95
N LYS A 113 -8.81 -1.50 -15.69
CA LYS A 113 -9.16 -2.85 -15.21
C LYS A 113 -7.92 -3.75 -15.07
N GLU A 114 -6.88 -3.50 -15.86
CA GLU A 114 -5.64 -4.29 -15.80
C GLU A 114 -4.94 -4.15 -14.43
N THR A 115 -5.15 -3.04 -13.72
CA THR A 115 -4.54 -2.83 -12.41
C THR A 115 -5.08 -3.76 -11.33
N LYS A 116 -6.22 -4.45 -11.56
CA LYS A 116 -6.75 -5.48 -10.64
C LYS A 116 -5.89 -6.73 -10.61
N ALA A 117 -5.27 -7.04 -11.74
CA ALA A 117 -4.42 -8.21 -11.85
C ALA A 117 -3.09 -8.03 -11.11
N ILE A 118 -2.72 -6.81 -10.70
CA ILE A 118 -1.42 -6.53 -10.05
C ILE A 118 -1.20 -7.43 -8.83
N GLN A 119 -2.19 -7.52 -7.93
CA GLN A 119 -2.06 -8.33 -6.72
C GLN A 119 -1.95 -9.82 -7.04
N GLU A 120 -2.82 -10.34 -7.92
CA GLU A 120 -2.80 -11.75 -8.31
C GLU A 120 -1.53 -12.12 -9.06
N ARG A 121 -1.09 -11.30 -10.02
CA ARG A 121 0.19 -11.48 -10.72
C ARG A 121 1.37 -11.46 -9.77
N TRP A 122 1.43 -10.48 -8.87
CA TRP A 122 2.52 -10.39 -7.89
C TRP A 122 2.60 -11.63 -6.99
N LEU A 123 1.44 -12.10 -6.51
CA LEU A 123 1.39 -13.14 -5.49
C LEU A 123 1.32 -14.57 -6.05
N VAL A 124 0.89 -14.73 -7.30
CA VAL A 124 0.55 -16.04 -7.88
C VAL A 124 1.19 -16.23 -9.25
N SER A 125 0.79 -15.46 -10.26
CA SER A 125 1.14 -15.79 -11.66
C SER A 125 2.52 -15.28 -12.13
N GLU A 126 3.18 -14.40 -11.38
CA GLU A 126 4.53 -13.88 -11.70
C GLU A 126 5.50 -13.94 -10.50
N PRO A 127 5.87 -15.16 -10.03
CA PRO A 127 6.76 -15.33 -8.87
C PRO A 127 8.14 -14.66 -9.06
N ARG A 128 8.57 -14.49 -10.31
CA ARG A 128 9.82 -13.80 -10.67
C ARG A 128 9.90 -12.38 -10.11
N LEU A 129 8.77 -11.68 -9.96
CA LEU A 129 8.76 -10.33 -9.38
C LEU A 129 9.24 -10.36 -7.92
N VAL A 130 8.79 -11.34 -7.16
CA VAL A 130 9.21 -11.53 -5.77
C VAL A 130 10.66 -12.02 -5.71
N GLU A 131 11.04 -12.94 -6.59
CA GLU A 131 12.42 -13.44 -6.68
C GLU A 131 13.42 -12.32 -6.98
N SER A 132 13.11 -11.43 -7.94
CA SER A 132 13.95 -10.26 -8.24
C SER A 132 14.04 -9.32 -7.05
N LEU A 133 12.94 -9.07 -6.35
CA LEU A 133 12.94 -8.18 -5.19
C LEU A 133 13.73 -8.78 -4.01
N ARG A 134 13.69 -10.11 -3.81
CA ARG A 134 14.57 -10.81 -2.87
C ARG A 134 16.05 -10.71 -3.27
N ALA A 135 16.35 -10.85 -4.56
CA ALA A 135 17.72 -10.77 -5.06
C ALA A 135 18.31 -9.35 -4.92
N GLU A 136 17.49 -8.31 -5.12
CA GLU A 136 17.91 -6.91 -5.08
C GLU A 136 17.95 -6.31 -3.65
N ALA A 137 16.95 -6.60 -2.81
CA ALA A 137 16.81 -5.98 -1.47
C ALA A 137 16.79 -6.96 -0.29
N GLY A 138 16.90 -8.27 -0.55
CA GLY A 138 16.95 -9.30 0.48
C GLY A 138 15.59 -9.75 1.02
N GLU A 139 15.60 -10.84 1.80
CA GLU A 139 14.39 -11.52 2.26
C GLU A 139 13.50 -10.65 3.15
N LYS A 140 14.09 -9.82 4.02
CA LYS A 140 13.33 -8.96 4.94
C LYS A 140 12.52 -7.92 4.18
N TYR A 141 13.11 -7.26 3.20
CA TYR A 141 12.42 -6.27 2.38
C TYR A 141 11.32 -6.92 1.54
N ALA A 142 11.62 -8.06 0.93
CA ALA A 142 10.65 -8.82 0.15
C ALA A 142 9.46 -9.32 0.96
N GLY A 143 9.71 -9.88 2.14
CA GLY A 143 8.66 -10.31 3.05
C GLY A 143 7.75 -9.16 3.47
N ALA A 144 8.32 -7.97 3.72
CA ALA A 144 7.53 -6.78 4.05
C ALA A 144 6.63 -6.32 2.90
N VAL A 145 7.17 -6.25 1.66
CA VAL A 145 6.38 -5.91 0.45
C VAL A 145 5.26 -6.92 0.22
N GLU A 146 5.58 -8.22 0.24
CA GLU A 146 4.58 -9.27 0.06
C GLU A 146 3.49 -9.22 1.13
N THR A 147 3.87 -8.99 2.39
CA THR A 147 2.92 -8.88 3.51
C THR A 147 1.96 -7.71 3.27
N CYS A 148 2.48 -6.56 2.84
CA CYS A 148 1.66 -5.40 2.49
C CYS A 148 0.68 -5.71 1.35
N LEU A 149 1.13 -6.40 0.31
CA LEU A 149 0.31 -6.72 -0.86
C LEU A 149 -0.71 -7.83 -0.59
N LYS A 150 -0.40 -8.82 0.26
CA LYS A 150 -1.35 -9.85 0.73
C LYS A 150 -2.41 -9.26 1.66
N GLY A 151 -2.05 -8.26 2.45
CA GLY A 151 -2.97 -7.53 3.33
C GLY A 151 -3.66 -8.45 4.35
N ARG A 152 -4.98 -8.56 4.27
CA ARG A 152 -5.81 -9.30 5.24
C ARG A 152 -5.39 -10.76 5.39
N ASP A 153 -5.06 -11.41 4.28
CA ASP A 153 -4.70 -12.83 4.26
C ASP A 153 -3.38 -13.06 5.01
N ALA A 154 -2.39 -12.17 4.85
CA ALA A 154 -1.14 -12.21 5.62
C ALA A 154 -1.35 -11.92 7.11
N PHE A 155 -2.38 -11.14 7.45
CA PHE A 155 -2.71 -10.82 8.84
C PHE A 155 -3.63 -11.84 9.52
N GLY A 156 -4.03 -12.90 8.80
CA GLY A 156 -4.94 -13.92 9.33
C GLY A 156 -6.35 -13.39 9.64
N ILE A 157 -6.80 -12.34 8.95
CA ILE A 157 -8.08 -11.69 9.21
C ILE A 157 -9.16 -12.34 8.36
N ASN A 158 -10.26 -12.80 8.97
CA ASN A 158 -11.36 -13.41 8.23
C ASN A 158 -12.00 -12.38 7.30
N ARG A 159 -12.45 -12.81 6.12
CA ARG A 159 -13.14 -11.94 5.14
C ARG A 159 -14.37 -11.24 5.70
N ARG A 160 -15.04 -11.84 6.69
CA ARG A 160 -16.25 -11.30 7.33
C ARG A 160 -15.98 -10.25 8.39
N ASP A 161 -14.75 -10.17 8.91
CA ASP A 161 -14.43 -9.28 10.02
C ASP A 161 -14.35 -7.83 9.58
N ALA A 162 -14.98 -6.92 10.30
CA ALA A 162 -14.82 -5.49 10.03
C ALA A 162 -13.49 -4.99 10.62
N ASP A 163 -12.69 -4.29 9.81
CA ASP A 163 -11.41 -3.67 10.27
C ASP A 163 -11.61 -2.61 11.35
N THR A 164 -12.83 -2.08 11.46
CA THR A 164 -13.24 -1.13 12.49
C THR A 164 -13.53 -1.80 13.83
N SER A 165 -13.71 -3.12 13.88
CA SER A 165 -13.88 -3.83 15.14
C SER A 165 -12.60 -3.72 15.96
N ALA A 166 -12.73 -3.57 17.29
CA ALA A 166 -11.56 -3.38 18.15
C ALA A 166 -10.54 -4.53 18.02
N ASN A 167 -11.02 -5.78 17.95
CA ASN A 167 -10.17 -6.96 17.83
C ASN A 167 -9.42 -6.98 16.50
N THR A 168 -10.11 -6.74 15.37
CA THR A 168 -9.47 -6.71 14.05
C THR A 168 -8.52 -5.52 13.92
N ALA A 169 -8.89 -4.34 14.42
CA ALA A 169 -8.04 -3.17 14.40
C ALA A 169 -6.73 -3.39 15.18
N LEU A 170 -6.81 -4.00 16.36
CA LEU A 170 -5.65 -4.37 17.16
C LEU A 170 -4.80 -5.44 16.47
N LEU A 171 -5.44 -6.44 15.85
CA LEU A 171 -4.74 -7.47 15.11
C LEU A 171 -3.94 -6.88 13.95
N ILE A 172 -4.58 -6.08 13.09
CA ILE A 172 -3.94 -5.35 11.97
C ILE A 172 -2.73 -4.56 12.50
N GLN A 173 -2.91 -3.82 13.58
CA GLN A 173 -1.87 -2.95 14.08
C GLN A 173 -0.67 -3.73 14.65
N ARG A 174 -0.93 -4.82 15.36
CA ARG A 174 0.11 -5.70 15.90
C ARG A 174 0.86 -6.41 14.78
N THR A 175 0.15 -7.01 13.81
CA THR A 175 0.76 -7.75 12.71
C THR A 175 1.51 -6.81 11.76
N PHE A 176 0.92 -5.68 11.39
CA PHE A 176 1.60 -4.68 10.55
C PHE A 176 2.88 -4.14 11.21
N ASN A 177 2.83 -3.85 12.52
CA ASN A 177 4.03 -3.40 13.24
C ASN A 177 5.11 -4.50 13.28
N ALA A 178 4.72 -5.75 13.58
CA ALA A 178 5.67 -6.85 13.70
C ALA A 178 6.28 -7.29 12.37
N MET A 179 5.46 -7.48 11.33
CA MET A 179 5.86 -8.10 10.06
C MET A 179 6.36 -7.10 9.01
N VAL A 180 6.07 -5.80 9.18
CA VAL A 180 6.47 -4.77 8.21
C VAL A 180 7.36 -3.74 8.88
N VAL A 181 6.86 -3.02 9.89
CA VAL A 181 7.59 -1.88 10.45
C VAL A 181 8.89 -2.31 11.13
N ARG A 182 8.82 -3.29 12.05
CA ARG A 182 10.01 -3.81 12.74
C ARG A 182 10.94 -4.54 11.77
N THR A 183 10.40 -5.38 10.89
CA THR A 183 11.20 -6.09 9.88
C THR A 183 12.02 -5.14 9.01
N LEU A 184 11.43 -4.03 8.54
CA LEU A 184 12.15 -3.02 7.77
C LEU A 184 13.16 -2.25 8.62
N ALA A 185 12.85 -1.96 9.89
CA ALA A 185 13.77 -1.27 10.81
C ALA A 185 15.02 -2.09 11.17
N GLU A 186 14.98 -3.41 11.02
CA GLU A 186 16.13 -4.30 11.24
C GLU A 186 17.04 -4.43 10.01
N ILE A 187 16.71 -3.79 8.88
CA ILE A 187 17.58 -3.78 7.71
C ILE A 187 18.70 -2.76 7.99
N VAL A 188 19.93 -3.27 8.12
CA VAL A 188 21.13 -2.45 8.22
C VAL A 188 21.61 -2.17 6.80
N VAL A 189 21.76 -0.89 6.46
CA VAL A 189 22.26 -0.39 5.17
C VAL A 189 23.68 0.10 5.34
#